data_AF-A0A7Y4XCR6-F1
#
_entry.id   AF-A0A7Y4XCR6-F1
#
_cell.length_a   1.000
_cell.length_b   1.000
_cell.length_c   1.000
_cell.angle_alpha   90.00
_cell.angle_beta   90.00
_cell.angle_gamma   90.00
#
_symmetry.space_group_name_H-M   'P 1'
#
loop_
_entity.id
_entity.type
_entity.pdbx_description
1 polymer ?
#
loop_
_entity_poly.entity_id
_entity_poly.type
_entity_poly.pdbx_seq_one_letter_code
_entity_poly.pdbx_strand_id
1 'polypeptide(L)'
;MQSYSEIEPRIRQAELTQSPFSLGMGLATWGVSVALIVGIQVVLGVGYVVWFMAKSGGAAPTAENILNKEFALLALGSTLVAHALTVLFCWLLITKRLQLPFLQTQGWSWHPQFKLMQAVILGVLMIGVAIACSKLLPHHETEMEKMLKLGTSVRVLTAILAVFSAPFVEEFVYRGILYPAIESRAGWQMGVAVTSLLFALVHVPQYWGSPAAITIIMILSVALTMVRAFRFDPAHGGDPLRL
;
A
#
# COMPACT_ATOMS: atom_id res chain seq x y z
N MET A 1 -9.24 -46.53 -6.73
CA MET A 1 -8.11 -45.97 -5.96
C MET A 1 -7.50 -44.86 -6.80
N GLN A 2 -7.67 -43.59 -6.40
CA GLN A 2 -6.96 -42.50 -7.07
C GLN A 2 -5.46 -42.65 -6.81
N SER A 3 -4.65 -42.46 -7.85
CA SER A 3 -3.19 -42.55 -7.76
C SER A 3 -2.66 -41.55 -6.73
N TYR A 4 -1.75 -41.98 -5.88
CA TYR A 4 -1.06 -41.14 -4.88
C TYR A 4 -0.44 -39.88 -5.51
N SER A 5 -0.06 -39.95 -6.81
CA SER A 5 0.49 -38.83 -7.60
C SER A 5 -0.49 -37.71 -7.90
N GLU A 6 -1.81 -37.96 -7.88
CA GLU A 6 -2.84 -36.94 -8.12
C GLU A 6 -3.34 -36.31 -6.81
N ILE A 7 -3.16 -37.01 -5.68
CA ILE A 7 -3.62 -36.58 -4.36
C ILE A 7 -2.69 -35.52 -3.78
N GLU A 8 -1.37 -35.69 -3.92
CA GLU A 8 -0.37 -34.79 -3.36
C GLU A 8 -0.47 -33.34 -3.85
N PRO A 9 -0.60 -33.03 -5.17
CA PRO A 9 -0.76 -31.66 -5.63
C PRO A 9 -2.11 -31.04 -5.22
N ARG A 10 -3.17 -31.85 -5.06
CA ARG A 10 -4.50 -31.38 -4.64
C ARG A 10 -4.55 -31.06 -3.14
N ILE A 11 -3.88 -31.84 -2.30
CA ILE A 11 -3.69 -31.54 -0.87
C ILE A 11 -2.86 -30.27 -0.72
N ARG A 12 -1.76 -30.15 -1.48
CA ARG A 12 -0.91 -28.94 -1.47
C ARG A 12 -1.67 -27.70 -1.94
N GLN A 13 -2.53 -27.82 -2.96
CA GLN A 13 -3.45 -26.75 -3.37
C GLN A 13 -4.52 -26.44 -2.30
N ALA A 14 -5.08 -27.45 -1.64
CA ALA A 14 -6.08 -27.27 -0.59
C ALA A 14 -5.48 -26.59 0.66
N GLU A 15 -4.25 -26.94 1.06
CA GLU A 15 -3.51 -26.23 2.11
C GLU A 15 -3.22 -24.77 1.73
N LEU A 16 -2.98 -24.48 0.46
CA LEU A 16 -2.81 -23.11 -0.07
C LEU A 16 -4.15 -22.32 -0.15
N THR A 17 -5.31 -22.95 0.02
CA THR A 17 -6.60 -22.23 0.07
C THR A 17 -6.83 -21.52 1.39
N GLN A 18 -6.18 -21.97 2.47
CA GLN A 18 -6.15 -21.23 3.72
C GLN A 18 -4.99 -20.22 3.66
N SER A 19 -5.26 -18.97 4.05
CA SER A 19 -4.21 -17.94 4.13
C SER A 19 -3.05 -18.44 5.00
N PRO A 20 -1.79 -18.42 4.53
CA PRO A 20 -0.65 -18.80 5.34
C PRO A 20 -0.31 -17.73 6.41
N PHE A 21 -1.03 -16.61 6.40
CA PHE A 21 -0.81 -15.48 7.28
C PHE A 21 -1.82 -15.49 8.42
N SER A 22 -1.32 -15.52 9.66
CA SER A 22 -2.15 -15.23 10.83
C SER A 22 -2.47 -13.74 10.92
N LEU A 23 -3.56 -13.38 11.61
CA LEU A 23 -3.94 -11.98 11.86
C LEU A 23 -2.78 -11.18 12.48
N GLY A 24 -2.05 -11.78 13.43
CA GLY A 24 -0.89 -11.15 14.07
C GLY A 24 0.23 -10.85 13.09
N MET A 25 0.50 -11.74 12.14
CA MET A 25 1.50 -11.50 11.09
C MET A 25 1.08 -10.38 10.13
N GLY A 26 -0.20 -10.32 9.76
CA GLY A 26 -0.74 -9.25 8.93
C GLY A 26 -0.56 -7.87 9.58
N LEU A 27 -1.04 -7.73 10.81
CA LEU A 27 -0.92 -6.48 11.59
C LEU A 27 0.53 -6.10 11.88
N ALA A 28 1.38 -7.09 12.20
CA ALA A 28 2.81 -6.84 12.41
C ALA A 28 3.50 -6.38 11.13
N THR A 29 3.16 -6.94 9.97
CA THR A 29 3.74 -6.53 8.68
C THR A 29 3.36 -5.09 8.34
N TRP A 30 2.09 -4.72 8.52
CA TRP A 30 1.64 -3.33 8.38
C TRP A 30 2.38 -2.41 9.37
N GLY A 31 2.45 -2.79 10.65
CA GLY A 31 3.13 -2.01 11.69
C GLY A 31 4.62 -1.81 11.42
N VAL A 32 5.33 -2.84 10.97
CA VAL A 32 6.75 -2.75 10.56
C VAL A 32 6.90 -1.82 9.37
N SER A 33 6.04 -1.91 8.36
CA SER A 33 6.09 -0.99 7.21
C SER A 33 5.91 0.46 7.64
N VAL A 34 4.93 0.75 8.50
CA VAL A 34 4.70 2.10 9.02
C VAL A 34 5.89 2.58 9.85
N ALA A 35 6.44 1.71 10.72
CA ALA A 35 7.59 2.03 11.55
C ALA A 35 8.84 2.32 10.71
N LEU A 36 9.06 1.60 9.60
CA LEU A 36 10.15 1.88 8.67
C LEU A 36 9.99 3.26 8.01
N ILE A 37 8.79 3.58 7.51
CA ILE A 37 8.52 4.89 6.88
C ILE A 37 8.73 6.02 7.88
N VAL A 38 8.07 5.96 9.04
CA VAL A 38 8.15 7.00 10.06
C VAL A 38 9.54 7.08 10.67
N GLY A 39 10.13 5.95 11.03
CA GLY A 39 11.44 5.89 11.68
C GLY A 39 12.55 6.48 10.81
N ILE A 40 12.61 6.10 9.52
CA ILE A 40 13.63 6.62 8.61
C ILE A 40 13.42 8.12 8.34
N GLN A 41 12.18 8.55 8.14
CA GLN A 41 11.88 9.98 7.95
C GLN A 41 12.24 10.81 9.17
N VAL A 42 11.95 10.33 10.39
CA VAL A 42 12.31 11.01 11.63
C VAL A 42 13.83 11.10 11.79
N VAL A 43 14.56 9.99 11.60
CA VAL A 43 16.02 9.98 11.74
C VAL A 43 16.67 10.94 10.75
N LEU A 44 16.27 10.89 9.48
CA LEU A 44 16.85 11.76 8.45
C LEU A 44 16.39 13.21 8.58
N GLY A 45 15.15 13.45 8.99
CA GLY A 45 14.63 14.79 9.25
C GLY A 45 15.34 15.47 10.42
N VAL A 46 15.56 14.75 11.53
CA VAL A 46 16.37 15.25 12.66
C VAL A 46 17.80 15.50 12.20
N GLY A 47 18.40 14.58 11.45
CA GLY A 47 19.75 14.75 10.88
C GLY A 47 19.85 16.01 10.00
N TYR A 48 18.84 16.28 9.17
CA TYR A 48 18.77 17.48 8.34
C TYR A 48 18.70 18.76 9.19
N VAL A 49 17.85 18.77 10.23
CA VAL A 49 17.74 19.92 11.14
C VAL A 49 19.06 20.18 11.88
N VAL A 50 19.71 19.14 12.40
CA VAL A 50 21.01 19.26 13.08
C VAL A 50 22.07 19.80 12.12
N TRP A 51 22.13 19.28 10.90
CA TRP A 51 23.03 19.77 9.86
C TRP A 51 22.77 21.24 9.52
N PHE A 52 21.50 21.65 9.39
CA PHE A 52 21.12 23.03 9.11
C PHE A 52 21.56 23.97 10.24
N MET A 53 21.31 23.60 11.49
CA MET A 53 21.70 24.40 12.66
C MET A 53 23.22 24.56 12.73
N ALA A 54 23.98 23.49 12.49
CA ALA A 54 25.44 23.55 12.45
C ALA A 54 25.95 24.52 11.37
N LYS A 55 25.32 24.54 10.19
CA LYS A 55 25.66 25.46 9.09
C LYS A 55 25.24 26.91 9.37
N SER A 56 24.19 27.11 10.16
CA SER A 56 23.62 28.43 10.49
C SER A 56 24.18 29.02 11.78
N GLY A 57 25.30 28.52 12.30
CA GLY A 57 25.91 29.03 13.54
C GLY A 57 25.06 28.81 14.79
N GLY A 58 24.20 27.78 14.80
CA GLY A 58 23.31 27.43 15.91
C GLY A 58 21.93 28.07 15.86
N ALA A 59 21.60 28.85 14.82
CA ALA A 59 20.26 29.43 14.67
C ALA A 59 19.20 28.32 14.49
N ALA A 60 18.10 28.44 15.25
CA ALA A 60 16.97 27.54 15.12
C ALA A 60 16.30 27.72 13.73
N PRO A 61 15.93 26.64 13.05
CA PRO A 61 15.28 26.73 11.74
C PRO A 61 13.85 27.27 11.87
N THR A 62 13.45 28.12 10.92
CA THR A 62 12.04 28.47 10.71
C THR A 62 11.34 27.40 9.86
N ALA A 63 10.00 27.43 9.82
CA ALA A 63 9.23 26.55 8.94
C ALA A 63 9.63 26.71 7.47
N GLU A 64 9.89 27.93 7.01
CA GLU A 64 10.34 28.21 5.64
C GLU A 64 11.74 27.65 5.38
N ASN A 65 12.63 27.66 6.38
CA ASN A 65 13.95 27.07 6.25
C ASN A 65 13.93 25.53 6.14
N ILE A 66 12.91 24.87 6.70
CA ILE A 66 12.81 23.39 6.66
C ILE A 66 11.95 22.94 5.48
N LEU A 67 10.84 23.63 5.20
CA LEU A 67 9.91 23.29 4.11
C LEU A 67 10.44 23.81 2.77
N ASN A 68 11.63 23.31 2.41
CA ASN A 68 12.30 23.60 1.16
C ASN A 68 12.44 22.36 0.28
N LYS A 69 12.92 22.58 -0.94
CA LYS A 69 13.08 21.54 -1.95
C LYS A 69 14.01 20.40 -1.49
N GLU A 70 15.11 20.73 -0.83
CA GLU A 70 16.11 19.76 -0.38
C GLU A 70 15.53 18.80 0.66
N PHE A 71 14.81 19.34 1.65
CA PHE A 71 14.11 18.54 2.64
C PHE A 71 13.01 17.68 2.01
N ALA A 72 12.24 18.22 1.07
CA ALA A 72 11.22 17.46 0.37
C ALA A 72 11.81 16.28 -0.43
N LEU A 73 12.93 16.50 -1.13
CA LEU A 73 13.64 15.44 -1.84
C LEU A 73 14.23 14.40 -0.88
N LEU A 74 14.76 14.82 0.27
CA LEU A 74 15.24 13.93 1.33
C LEU A 74 14.08 13.06 1.86
N ALA A 75 12.95 13.66 2.19
CA ALA A 75 11.77 12.95 2.69
C ALA A 75 11.25 11.93 1.65
N LEU A 76 11.09 12.33 0.39
CA LEU A 76 10.66 11.42 -0.68
C LEU A 76 11.67 10.30 -0.93
N GLY A 77 12.97 10.63 -0.97
CA GLY A 77 14.04 9.64 -1.14
C GLY A 77 14.09 8.65 0.02
N SER A 78 13.85 9.12 1.25
CA SER A 78 13.78 8.26 2.44
C SER A 78 12.61 7.28 2.39
N THR A 79 11.47 7.69 1.82
CA THR A 79 10.32 6.80 1.62
C THR A 79 10.62 5.69 0.63
N LEU A 80 11.41 5.96 -0.43
CA LEU A 80 11.87 4.89 -1.35
C LEU A 80 12.73 3.85 -0.62
N VAL A 81 13.61 4.29 0.28
CA VAL A 81 14.42 3.40 1.12
C VAL A 81 13.53 2.58 2.05
N ALA A 82 12.57 3.22 2.73
CA ALA A 82 11.61 2.54 3.58
C ALA A 82 10.81 1.48 2.81
N HIS A 83 10.33 1.82 1.61
CA HIS A 83 9.63 0.89 0.72
C HIS A 83 10.48 -0.32 0.34
N ALA A 84 11.74 -0.11 -0.05
CA ALA A 84 12.64 -1.22 -0.36
C ALA A 84 12.87 -2.14 0.84
N LEU A 85 13.04 -1.57 2.04
CA LEU A 85 13.17 -2.34 3.28
C LEU A 85 11.88 -3.08 3.66
N THR A 86 10.71 -2.48 3.41
CA THR A 86 9.42 -3.16 3.59
C THR A 86 9.29 -4.36 2.65
N VAL A 87 9.63 -4.20 1.35
CA VAL A 87 9.61 -5.32 0.39
C VAL A 87 10.58 -6.41 0.83
N LEU A 88 11.79 -6.05 1.26
CA LEU A 88 12.77 -6.98 1.81
C LEU A 88 12.23 -7.72 3.04
N PHE A 89 11.56 -7.01 3.96
CA PHE A 89 10.93 -7.61 5.12
C PHE A 89 9.86 -8.62 4.72
N CYS A 90 8.94 -8.26 3.81
CA CYS A 90 7.91 -9.18 3.30
C CYS A 90 8.55 -10.41 2.64
N TRP A 91 9.62 -10.21 1.87
CA TRP A 91 10.36 -11.28 1.23
C TRP A 91 11.01 -12.22 2.24
N LEU A 92 11.66 -11.69 3.28
CA LEU A 92 12.26 -12.49 4.36
C LEU A 92 11.20 -13.24 5.17
N LEU A 93 10.09 -12.58 5.49
CA LEU A 93 8.96 -13.20 6.19
C LEU A 93 8.44 -14.42 5.42
N ILE A 94 8.24 -14.29 4.11
CA ILE A 94 7.67 -15.38 3.31
C ILE A 94 8.71 -16.47 3.01
N THR A 95 9.91 -16.08 2.59
CA THR A 95 10.91 -17.07 2.11
C THR A 95 11.74 -17.68 3.23
N LYS A 96 12.04 -16.94 4.30
CA LYS A 96 12.88 -17.43 5.40
C LYS A 96 12.07 -17.92 6.58
N ARG A 97 10.99 -17.20 6.94
CA ARG A 97 10.16 -17.60 8.08
C ARG A 97 9.08 -18.60 7.69
N LEU A 98 8.34 -18.37 6.61
CA LEU A 98 7.31 -19.31 6.13
C LEU A 98 7.85 -20.39 5.19
N GLN A 99 9.04 -20.20 4.63
CA GLN A 99 9.66 -21.13 3.67
C GLN A 99 8.79 -21.39 2.42
N LEU A 100 8.05 -20.36 1.99
CA LEU A 100 7.17 -20.42 0.83
C LEU A 100 7.73 -19.61 -0.36
N PRO A 101 7.35 -19.95 -1.61
CA PRO A 101 7.74 -19.19 -2.80
C PRO A 101 7.05 -17.81 -2.86
N PHE A 102 7.83 -16.75 -2.73
CA PHE A 102 7.35 -15.36 -2.56
C PHE A 102 6.21 -14.95 -3.51
N LEU A 103 6.44 -14.98 -4.84
CA LEU A 103 5.45 -14.51 -5.81
C LEU A 103 4.16 -15.34 -5.80
N GLN A 104 4.26 -16.65 -5.55
CA GLN A 104 3.10 -17.53 -5.49
C GLN A 104 2.30 -17.27 -4.21
N THR A 105 2.97 -17.10 -3.06
CA THR A 105 2.33 -16.76 -1.78
C THR A 105 1.64 -15.40 -1.82
N GLN A 106 2.23 -14.43 -2.53
CA GLN A 106 1.62 -13.11 -2.75
C GLN A 106 0.40 -13.16 -3.67
N GLY A 107 0.18 -14.28 -4.38
CA GLY A 107 -0.87 -14.40 -5.38
C GLY A 107 -0.63 -13.49 -6.58
N TRP A 108 0.64 -13.32 -6.98
CA TRP A 108 1.02 -12.48 -8.11
C TRP A 108 0.61 -13.13 -9.43
N SER A 109 -0.65 -12.93 -9.82
CA SER A 109 -1.22 -13.39 -11.08
C SER A 109 -2.27 -12.41 -11.58
N TRP A 110 -2.45 -12.38 -12.89
CA TRP A 110 -3.54 -11.63 -13.50
C TRP A 110 -4.82 -12.46 -13.44
N HIS A 111 -5.91 -11.90 -12.92
CA HIS A 111 -7.16 -12.66 -12.78
C HIS A 111 -7.75 -12.97 -14.18
N PRO A 112 -8.08 -14.24 -14.50
CA PRO A 112 -8.48 -14.63 -15.88
C PRO A 112 -9.70 -13.88 -16.43
N GLN A 113 -10.64 -13.51 -15.56
CA GLN A 113 -11.84 -12.78 -15.93
C GLN A 113 -11.69 -11.25 -15.89
N PHE A 114 -10.62 -10.74 -15.27
CA PHE A 114 -10.34 -9.31 -15.22
C PHE A 114 -9.45 -8.98 -16.40
N LYS A 115 -9.89 -8.17 -17.35
CA LYS A 115 -9.16 -7.84 -18.58
C LYS A 115 -8.51 -6.47 -18.46
N LEU A 116 -7.46 -6.20 -19.23
CA LEU A 116 -6.79 -4.89 -19.25
C LEU A 116 -7.78 -3.73 -19.48
N MET A 117 -8.76 -3.91 -20.38
CA MET A 117 -9.79 -2.89 -20.60
C MET A 117 -10.63 -2.58 -19.37
N GLN A 118 -10.91 -3.57 -18.50
CA GLN A 118 -11.61 -3.33 -17.23
C GLN A 118 -10.73 -2.55 -16.26
N ALA A 119 -9.41 -2.81 -16.24
CA ALA A 119 -8.46 -2.01 -15.47
C ALA A 119 -8.43 -0.54 -15.94
N VAL A 120 -8.43 -0.31 -17.26
CA VAL A 120 -8.50 1.03 -17.85
C VAL A 120 -9.81 1.73 -17.48
N ILE A 121 -10.94 1.04 -17.63
CA ILE A 121 -12.26 1.57 -17.26
C ILE A 121 -12.30 1.90 -15.77
N LEU A 122 -11.81 1.02 -14.90
CA LEU A 122 -11.73 1.27 -13.46
C LEU A 122 -10.88 2.51 -13.15
N GLY A 123 -9.74 2.68 -13.83
CA GLY A 123 -8.91 3.88 -13.70
C GLY A 123 -9.64 5.17 -14.10
N VAL A 124 -10.35 5.17 -15.24
CA VAL A 124 -11.16 6.30 -15.68
C VAL A 124 -12.30 6.60 -14.70
N LEU A 125 -12.98 5.56 -14.20
CA LEU A 125 -14.02 5.71 -13.19
C LEU A 125 -13.46 6.32 -11.91
N MET A 126 -12.28 5.89 -11.46
CA MET A 126 -11.62 6.46 -10.28
C MET A 126 -11.25 7.93 -10.46
N ILE A 127 -10.87 8.36 -11.67
CA ILE A 127 -10.68 9.78 -11.98
C ILE A 127 -12.02 10.54 -11.88
N GLY A 128 -13.10 9.98 -12.41
CA GLY A 128 -14.45 10.55 -12.29
C GLY A 128 -14.89 10.71 -10.82
N VAL A 129 -14.67 9.68 -10.00
CA VAL A 129 -14.90 9.72 -8.55
C VAL A 129 -14.05 10.79 -7.88
N ALA A 130 -12.77 10.91 -8.24
CA ALA A 130 -11.90 11.94 -7.68
C ALA A 130 -12.41 13.36 -7.98
N ILE A 131 -12.84 13.61 -9.23
CA ILE A 131 -13.43 14.90 -9.64
C ILE A 131 -14.76 15.16 -8.90
N ALA A 132 -15.59 14.13 -8.70
CA ALA A 132 -16.83 14.28 -7.96
C ALA A 132 -16.55 14.61 -6.49
N CYS A 133 -15.68 13.84 -5.82
CA CYS A 133 -15.29 14.08 -4.43
C CYS A 133 -14.67 15.47 -4.24
N SER A 134 -13.83 15.94 -5.16
CA SER A 134 -13.23 17.29 -5.06
C SER A 134 -14.25 18.42 -5.18
N LYS A 135 -15.43 18.16 -5.77
CA LYS A 135 -16.53 19.13 -5.86
C LYS A 135 -17.52 19.02 -4.71
N LEU A 136 -17.69 17.83 -4.15
CA LEU A 136 -18.71 17.54 -3.14
C LEU A 136 -18.19 17.60 -1.69
N LEU A 137 -16.88 17.42 -1.49
CA LEU A 137 -16.27 17.37 -0.16
C LEU A 137 -15.33 18.55 0.07
N PRO A 138 -15.15 18.98 1.32
CA PRO A 138 -14.19 20.02 1.65
C PRO A 138 -12.77 19.64 1.21
N HIS A 139 -12.05 20.64 0.70
CA HIS A 139 -10.66 20.49 0.29
C HIS A 139 -9.90 21.77 0.67
N HIS A 140 -8.89 21.59 1.51
CA HIS A 140 -7.86 22.59 1.78
C HIS A 140 -6.53 22.07 1.25
N GLU A 141 -5.61 23.02 1.01
CA GLU A 141 -4.26 22.68 0.56
C GLU A 141 -3.58 21.71 1.53
N THR A 142 -3.17 20.57 1.00
CA THR A 142 -2.54 19.48 1.75
C THR A 142 -1.03 19.63 1.85
N GLU A 143 -0.39 18.92 2.79
CA GLU A 143 1.07 18.89 2.90
C GLU A 143 1.73 18.35 1.62
N MET A 144 1.14 17.35 0.97
CA MET A 144 1.62 16.88 -0.34
C MET A 144 1.55 17.97 -1.41
N GLU A 145 0.48 18.76 -1.48
CA GLU A 145 0.36 19.84 -2.46
C GLU A 145 1.40 20.95 -2.22
N LYS A 146 1.65 21.31 -0.95
CA LYS A 146 2.73 22.23 -0.58
C LYS A 146 4.08 21.69 -1.05
N MET A 147 4.37 20.41 -0.82
CA MET A 147 5.60 19.77 -1.29
C MET A 147 5.71 19.81 -2.83
N LEU A 148 4.63 19.49 -3.55
CA LEU A 148 4.61 19.51 -5.01
C LEU A 148 4.83 20.91 -5.61
N LYS A 149 4.58 21.98 -4.85
CA LYS A 149 4.88 23.37 -5.25
C LYS A 149 6.37 23.71 -5.20
N LEU A 150 7.21 22.91 -4.52
CA LEU A 150 8.65 23.15 -4.34
C LEU A 150 9.51 22.86 -5.58
N GLY A 151 8.91 22.39 -6.69
CA GLY A 151 9.54 22.39 -8.01
C GLY A 151 9.42 21.06 -8.77
N THR A 152 9.86 21.07 -10.02
CA THR A 152 9.69 19.95 -10.96
C THR A 152 10.36 18.67 -10.50
N SER A 153 11.54 18.73 -9.87
CA SER A 153 12.22 17.52 -9.38
C SER A 153 11.43 16.82 -8.28
N VAL A 154 10.75 17.57 -7.41
CA VAL A 154 9.88 17.00 -6.36
C VAL A 154 8.69 16.30 -7.01
N ARG A 155 8.03 16.96 -7.99
CA ARG A 155 6.92 16.37 -8.74
C ARG A 155 7.30 15.08 -9.46
N VAL A 156 8.44 15.07 -10.15
CA VAL A 156 8.95 13.89 -10.87
C VAL A 156 9.25 12.76 -9.89
N LEU A 157 9.92 13.04 -8.76
CA LEU A 157 10.22 12.02 -7.77
C LEU A 157 8.95 11.47 -7.10
N THR A 158 7.98 12.33 -6.77
CA THR A 158 6.66 11.90 -6.27
C THR A 158 5.94 11.02 -7.29
N ALA A 159 5.97 11.37 -8.59
CA ALA A 159 5.36 10.57 -9.64
C ALA A 159 6.03 9.18 -9.76
N ILE A 160 7.36 9.12 -9.70
CA ILE A 160 8.09 7.84 -9.69
C ILE A 160 7.68 7.00 -8.48
N LEU A 161 7.63 7.61 -7.29
CA LEU A 161 7.22 6.93 -6.06
C LEU A 161 5.78 6.40 -6.18
N ALA A 162 4.84 7.24 -6.60
CA ALA A 162 3.41 6.89 -6.70
C ALA A 162 3.11 5.86 -7.79
N VAL A 163 3.89 5.79 -8.87
CA VAL A 163 3.65 4.86 -9.99
C VAL A 163 4.42 3.55 -9.83
N PHE A 164 5.65 3.59 -9.32
CA PHE A 164 6.54 2.43 -9.33
C PHE A 164 6.91 1.89 -7.95
N SER A 165 6.79 2.68 -6.88
CA SER A 165 7.21 2.23 -5.56
C SER A 165 6.01 1.88 -4.68
N ALA A 166 5.11 2.84 -4.49
CA ALA A 166 3.93 2.66 -3.65
C ALA A 166 3.08 1.46 -4.11
N PRO A 167 2.74 1.28 -5.40
CA PRO A 167 1.87 0.16 -5.80
C PRO A 167 2.43 -1.22 -5.45
N PHE A 168 3.76 -1.41 -5.49
CA PHE A 168 4.38 -2.67 -5.11
C PHE A 168 4.32 -2.92 -3.60
N VAL A 169 4.63 -1.89 -2.80
CA VAL A 169 4.53 -1.99 -1.33
C VAL A 169 3.08 -2.20 -0.91
N GLU A 170 2.16 -1.45 -1.51
CA GLU A 170 0.73 -1.57 -1.27
C GLU A 170 0.23 -2.98 -1.59
N GLU A 171 0.63 -3.53 -2.74
CA GLU A 171 0.24 -4.87 -3.12
C GLU A 171 0.78 -5.90 -2.12
N PHE A 172 2.05 -5.81 -1.73
CA PHE A 172 2.62 -6.82 -0.84
C PHE A 172 2.13 -6.75 0.60
N VAL A 173 2.07 -5.54 1.17
CA VAL A 173 1.66 -5.34 2.56
C VAL A 173 0.15 -5.52 2.69
N TYR A 174 -0.64 -4.82 1.87
CA TYR A 174 -2.08 -4.75 2.06
C TYR A 174 -2.80 -5.93 1.41
N ARG A 175 -2.64 -6.18 0.11
CA ARG A 175 -3.38 -7.25 -0.59
C ARG A 175 -2.71 -8.61 -0.47
N GLY A 176 -1.40 -8.64 -0.32
CA GLY A 176 -0.58 -9.85 -0.30
C GLY A 176 -0.49 -10.51 1.07
N ILE A 177 -0.56 -9.74 2.16
CA ILE A 177 -0.38 -10.26 3.53
C ILE A 177 -1.54 -9.86 4.45
N LEU A 178 -1.83 -8.56 4.58
CA LEU A 178 -2.81 -8.05 5.55
C LEU A 178 -4.25 -8.49 5.24
N TYR A 179 -4.71 -8.30 4.00
CA TYR A 179 -6.06 -8.66 3.56
C TYR A 179 -6.33 -10.18 3.76
N PRO A 180 -5.49 -11.11 3.25
CA PRO A 180 -5.71 -12.54 3.46
C PRO A 180 -5.68 -12.94 4.95
N ALA A 181 -4.84 -12.28 5.76
CA ALA A 181 -4.78 -12.52 7.21
C ALA A 181 -6.08 -12.13 7.94
N ILE A 182 -6.76 -11.08 7.50
CA ILE A 182 -8.04 -10.64 8.07
C ILE A 182 -9.19 -11.48 7.49
N GLU A 183 -9.22 -11.66 6.17
CA GLU A 183 -10.23 -12.42 5.44
C GLU A 183 -10.37 -13.84 5.99
N SER A 184 -9.26 -14.53 6.22
CA SER A 184 -9.25 -15.90 6.74
C SER A 184 -9.85 -16.05 8.14
N ARG A 185 -10.00 -14.95 8.90
CA ARG A 185 -10.54 -14.96 10.26
C ARG A 185 -11.90 -14.30 10.40
N ALA A 186 -12.19 -13.27 9.63
CA ALA A 186 -13.38 -12.42 9.78
C ALA A 186 -14.21 -12.28 8.49
N GLY A 187 -13.84 -12.98 7.41
CA GLY A 187 -14.51 -12.91 6.11
C GLY A 187 -14.06 -11.72 5.27
N TRP A 188 -14.44 -11.76 3.99
CA TRP A 188 -13.97 -10.81 2.98
C TRP A 188 -14.42 -9.37 3.25
N GLN A 189 -15.64 -9.16 3.75
CA GLN A 189 -16.18 -7.83 4.04
C GLN A 189 -15.32 -7.10 5.07
N MET A 190 -14.99 -7.78 6.18
CA MET A 190 -14.09 -7.26 7.20
C MET A 190 -12.67 -7.11 6.68
N GLY A 191 -12.21 -8.04 5.84
CA GLY A 191 -10.94 -7.94 5.13
C GLY A 191 -10.82 -6.64 4.33
N VAL A 192 -11.80 -6.32 3.49
CA VAL A 192 -11.83 -5.10 2.68
C VAL A 192 -11.91 -3.86 3.57
N ALA A 193 -12.84 -3.85 4.53
CA ALA A 193 -13.08 -2.68 5.38
C ALA A 193 -11.85 -2.30 6.23
N VAL A 194 -11.27 -3.28 6.94
CA VAL A 194 -10.12 -3.04 7.83
C VAL A 194 -8.86 -2.72 7.02
N THR A 195 -8.61 -3.43 5.92
CA THR A 195 -7.45 -3.14 5.05
C THR A 195 -7.54 -1.73 4.49
N SER A 196 -8.72 -1.32 4.01
CA SER A 196 -8.92 0.03 3.44
C SER A 196 -8.82 1.12 4.49
N LEU A 197 -9.30 0.87 5.73
CA LEU A 197 -9.17 1.81 6.83
C LEU A 197 -7.71 2.00 7.24
N LEU A 198 -6.94 0.91 7.43
CA LEU A 198 -5.51 0.98 7.75
C LEU A 198 -4.69 1.60 6.62
N PHE A 199 -5.13 1.43 5.37
CA PHE A 199 -4.54 2.09 4.21
C PHE A 199 -4.79 3.60 4.24
N ALA A 200 -6.03 4.03 4.45
CA ALA A 200 -6.35 5.45 4.50
C ALA A 200 -5.64 6.14 5.68
N LEU A 201 -5.53 5.45 6.83
CA LEU A 201 -4.92 5.97 8.05
C LEU A 201 -3.48 6.44 7.84
N VAL A 202 -2.65 5.66 7.14
CA VAL A 202 -1.23 6.03 6.92
C VAL A 202 -1.08 7.24 6.00
N HIS A 203 -2.11 7.57 5.23
CA HIS A 203 -2.13 8.72 4.31
C HIS A 203 -2.70 9.99 4.94
N VAL A 204 -3.28 9.92 6.15
CA VAL A 204 -3.85 11.08 6.84
C VAL A 204 -2.83 12.22 7.01
N PRO A 205 -1.57 12.00 7.43
CA PRO A 205 -0.60 13.09 7.54
C PRO A 205 -0.31 13.78 6.20
N GLN A 206 -0.29 13.01 5.11
CA GLN A 206 0.00 13.52 3.76
C GLN A 206 -1.14 14.38 3.21
N TYR A 207 -2.39 13.99 3.51
CA TYR A 207 -3.61 14.63 2.99
C TYR A 207 -4.39 15.39 4.07
N TRP A 208 -3.73 15.76 5.16
CA TRP A 208 -4.35 16.49 6.25
C TRP A 208 -5.01 17.77 5.75
N GLY A 209 -6.20 18.06 6.26
CA GLY A 209 -7.00 19.21 5.80
C GLY A 209 -7.83 18.96 4.52
N SER A 210 -7.69 17.81 3.86
CA SER A 210 -8.57 17.46 2.73
C SER A 210 -9.36 16.17 2.97
N PRO A 211 -10.58 16.28 3.54
CA PRO A 211 -11.54 15.18 3.54
C PRO A 211 -11.78 14.59 2.16
N ALA A 212 -11.78 15.42 1.10
CA ALA A 212 -11.87 14.97 -0.28
C ALA A 212 -10.73 13.98 -0.62
N ALA A 213 -9.46 14.36 -0.43
CA ALA A 213 -8.32 13.51 -0.76
C ALA A 213 -8.28 12.21 0.08
N ILE A 214 -8.60 12.30 1.38
CA ILE A 214 -8.67 11.13 2.27
C ILE A 214 -9.79 10.18 1.83
N THR A 215 -10.94 10.71 1.40
CA THR A 215 -12.05 9.89 0.90
C THR A 215 -11.68 9.21 -0.42
N ILE A 216 -11.04 9.93 -1.34
CA ILE A 216 -10.60 9.39 -2.62
C ILE A 216 -9.60 8.25 -2.42
N ILE A 217 -8.61 8.44 -1.53
CA ILE A 217 -7.60 7.40 -1.28
C ILE A 217 -8.21 6.17 -0.59
N MET A 218 -9.21 6.36 0.29
CA MET A 218 -9.96 5.26 0.89
C MET A 218 -10.75 4.48 -0.16
N ILE A 219 -11.47 5.16 -1.06
CA ILE A 219 -12.24 4.52 -2.13
C ILE A 219 -11.30 3.76 -3.09
N LEU A 220 -10.16 4.35 -3.44
CA LEU A 220 -9.13 3.68 -4.24
C LEU A 220 -8.68 2.37 -3.57
N SER A 221 -8.43 2.40 -2.27
CA SER A 221 -8.04 1.19 -1.51
C SER A 221 -9.15 0.13 -1.51
N VAL A 222 -10.41 0.53 -1.31
CA VAL A 222 -11.56 -0.36 -1.42
C VAL A 222 -11.62 -0.99 -2.80
N ALA A 223 -11.55 -0.19 -3.87
CA ALA A 223 -11.63 -0.67 -5.25
C ALA A 223 -10.54 -1.71 -5.56
N LEU A 224 -9.29 -1.41 -5.22
CA LEU A 224 -8.17 -2.31 -5.47
C LEU A 224 -8.22 -3.57 -4.59
N THR A 225 -8.67 -3.45 -3.34
CA THR A 225 -8.83 -4.63 -2.45
C THR A 225 -10.01 -5.49 -2.90
N MET A 226 -11.09 -4.90 -3.45
CA MET A 226 -12.20 -5.63 -4.05
C MET A 226 -11.76 -6.40 -5.30
N VAL A 227 -10.89 -5.83 -6.14
CA VAL A 227 -10.28 -6.56 -7.27
C VAL A 227 -9.51 -7.79 -6.77
N ARG A 228 -8.84 -7.71 -5.62
CA ARG A 228 -8.16 -8.85 -4.99
C ARG A 228 -9.13 -9.87 -4.39
N ALA A 229 -10.19 -9.39 -3.75
CA ALA A 229 -11.22 -10.21 -3.11
C ALA A 229 -12.02 -11.01 -4.14
N PHE A 230 -12.12 -10.50 -5.37
CA PHE A 230 -12.77 -11.19 -6.47
C PHE A 230 -11.98 -12.43 -6.88
N ARG A 231 -12.40 -13.59 -6.38
CA ARG A 231 -11.85 -14.91 -6.72
C ARG A 231 -12.82 -15.66 -7.63
N PHE A 232 -12.34 -16.13 -8.78
CA PHE A 232 -13.06 -17.08 -9.61
C PHE A 232 -12.86 -18.51 -9.10
N ASP A 233 -13.95 -19.20 -8.77
CA ASP A 233 -13.94 -20.63 -8.42
C ASP A 233 -14.56 -21.47 -9.56
N PRO A 234 -13.73 -22.14 -10.39
CA PRO A 234 -14.23 -23.00 -11.45
C PRO A 234 -14.92 -24.28 -10.95
N ALA A 235 -14.73 -24.69 -9.70
CA ALA A 235 -15.36 -25.90 -9.13
C ALA A 235 -16.84 -25.70 -8.81
N HIS A 236 -17.31 -24.45 -8.74
CA HIS A 236 -18.69 -24.08 -8.41
C HIS A 236 -19.38 -23.27 -9.53
N GLY A 237 -19.07 -23.57 -10.79
CA GLY A 237 -19.80 -23.00 -11.93
C GLY A 237 -19.42 -21.56 -12.29
N GLY A 238 -18.30 -21.05 -11.77
CA GLY A 238 -17.81 -19.73 -12.12
C GLY A 238 -18.63 -18.58 -11.56
N ASP A 239 -19.39 -18.83 -10.50
CA ASP A 239 -20.20 -17.83 -9.81
C ASP A 239 -19.27 -16.72 -9.27
N PRO A 240 -19.32 -15.51 -9.85
CA PRO A 240 -18.60 -14.40 -9.30
C PRO A 240 -19.38 -14.00 -8.06
N LEU A 241 -18.85 -14.41 -6.90
CA LEU A 241 -19.26 -14.08 -5.53
C LEU A 241 -19.99 -15.22 -4.80
N ARG A 242 -19.30 -15.75 -3.78
CA ARG A 242 -19.95 -15.83 -2.46
C ARG A 242 -20.06 -14.40 -1.94
N LEU A 243 -21.15 -13.69 -2.27
CA LEU A 243 -21.59 -12.56 -1.46
C LEU A 243 -22.14 -13.12 -0.15
#